data_AF-A0A8D5JCK4-F1
#
_entry.id   AF-A0A8D5JCK4-F1
#
_cell.length_a   1.000
_cell.length_b   1.000
_cell.length_c   1.000
_cell.angle_alpha   90.00
_cell.angle_beta   90.00
_cell.angle_gamma   90.00
#
_symmetry.space_group_name_H-M   'P 1'
#
loop_
_entity.id
_entity.type
_entity.pdbx_description
1 polymer ?
#
loop_
_entity_poly.entity_id
_entity_poly.type
_entity_poly.pdbx_seq_one_letter_code
_entity_poly.pdbx_strand_id
1 'polypeptide(L)'
;MKIDYAKPIELPVRKDPQGYVLIEHVRDEAWFYIRCLKSDFEDAAYVGCLHFEGVWHVSSTRFQKLRGYPYVEGTDLMSYYLVVQNSSLLRSLTETRTAVNCDWQLYDKRRYKHWVVESHDFYTNIVAAKVSFSIVQGEKAVQCFEIWNKV
;
A
#
# COMPACT_ATOMS: atom_id res chain seq x y z
N MET A 1 16.60 -4.24 19.78
CA MET A 1 16.13 -4.16 18.38
C MET A 1 14.87 -3.32 18.38
N LYS A 2 14.80 -2.17 17.68
CA LYS A 2 13.55 -1.38 17.63
C LYS A 2 12.53 -2.20 16.85
N ILE A 3 11.36 -2.42 17.45
CA ILE A 3 10.25 -3.14 16.82
C ILE A 3 9.63 -2.20 15.79
N ASP A 4 9.38 -2.70 14.59
CA ASP A 4 8.72 -1.89 13.56
C ASP A 4 7.29 -1.58 14.03
N TYR A 5 6.94 -0.30 14.03
CA TYR A 5 5.65 0.22 14.50
C TYR A 5 4.89 0.82 13.32
N ALA A 6 3.63 0.39 13.15
CA ALA A 6 2.76 0.85 12.08
C ALA A 6 1.57 1.66 12.63
N LYS A 7 1.29 2.80 11.98
CA LYS A 7 0.13 3.63 12.28
C LYS A 7 -0.86 3.56 11.11
N PRO A 8 -2.15 3.31 11.35
CA PRO A 8 -3.15 3.35 10.30
C PRO A 8 -3.44 4.79 9.86
N ILE A 9 -3.67 4.95 8.56
CA ILE A 9 -4.18 6.16 7.93
C ILE A 9 -5.53 5.80 7.31
N GLU A 10 -6.58 6.45 7.80
CA GLU A 10 -7.95 6.24 7.36
C GLU A 10 -8.13 6.60 5.88
N LEU A 11 -8.94 5.80 5.19
CA LEU A 11 -9.38 6.06 3.84
C LEU A 11 -10.84 6.51 3.84
N PRO A 12 -11.22 7.50 3.00
CA PRO A 12 -12.59 8.01 2.94
C PRO A 12 -13.50 7.11 2.09
N VAL A 13 -13.32 5.78 2.19
CA VAL A 13 -14.10 4.77 1.47
C VAL A 13 -14.28 3.56 2.37
N ARG A 14 -15.26 2.72 2.05
CA ARG A 14 -15.38 1.40 2.63
C ARG A 14 -14.82 0.37 1.65
N LYS A 15 -13.73 -0.29 2.03
CA LYS A 15 -13.11 -1.39 1.31
C LYS A 15 -13.90 -2.67 1.54
N ASP A 16 -13.95 -3.52 0.53
CA ASP A 16 -14.33 -4.92 0.69
C ASP A 16 -13.27 -5.65 1.54
N PRO A 17 -13.59 -6.11 2.76
CA PRO A 17 -12.63 -6.79 3.64
C PRO A 17 -12.14 -8.13 3.09
N GLN A 18 -12.86 -8.72 2.12
CA GLN A 18 -12.45 -9.95 1.43
C GLN A 18 -11.84 -9.67 0.05
N GLY A 19 -11.80 -8.40 -0.36
CA GLY A 19 -11.30 -7.99 -1.67
C GLY A 19 -9.78 -8.12 -1.79
N TYR A 20 -9.33 -8.73 -2.88
CA TYR A 20 -7.95 -8.61 -3.33
C TYR A 20 -7.70 -7.20 -3.89
N VAL A 21 -6.51 -6.65 -3.68
CA VAL A 21 -6.10 -5.39 -4.32
C VAL A 21 -5.50 -5.68 -5.70
N LEU A 22 -5.74 -4.79 -6.67
CA LEU A 22 -5.01 -4.81 -7.94
C LEU A 22 -3.83 -3.85 -7.85
N ILE A 23 -2.68 -4.27 -8.36
CA ILE A 23 -1.45 -3.49 -8.33
C ILE A 23 -0.99 -3.27 -9.76
N GLU A 24 -0.86 -2.00 -10.15
CA GLU A 24 -0.18 -1.60 -11.36
C GLU A 24 1.12 -0.91 -10.98
N HIS A 25 2.21 -1.25 -11.65
CA HIS A 25 3.52 -0.67 -11.38
C HIS A 25 4.19 -0.30 -12.69
N VAL A 26 4.54 0.97 -12.84
CA VAL A 26 5.19 1.51 -14.03
C VAL A 26 6.27 2.47 -13.58
N ARG A 27 7.53 2.18 -13.93
CA ARG A 27 8.71 2.98 -13.53
C ARG A 27 8.79 3.12 -12.00
N ASP A 28 8.75 4.36 -11.50
CA ASP A 28 8.77 4.71 -10.08
C ASP A 28 7.37 5.11 -9.57
N GLU A 29 6.32 4.59 -10.20
CA GLU A 29 4.94 4.81 -9.78
C GLU A 29 4.20 3.48 -9.59
N ALA A 30 3.38 3.41 -8.53
CA ALA A 30 2.51 2.26 -8.26
C ALA A 30 1.09 2.72 -7.94
N TRP A 31 0.10 2.02 -8.49
CA TRP A 31 -1.31 2.21 -8.22
C TRP A 31 -1.89 0.96 -7.59
N PHE A 32 -2.56 1.15 -6.47
CA PHE A 32 -3.27 0.10 -5.76
C PHE A 32 -4.76 0.39 -5.84
N TYR A 33 -5.48 -0.42 -6.59
CA TYR A 33 -6.92 -0.31 -6.71
C TYR A 33 -7.60 -1.22 -5.69
N ILE A 34 -8.56 -0.64 -5.00
CA ILE A 34 -9.28 -1.23 -3.89
C ILE A 34 -10.74 -1.31 -4.28
N ARG A 35 -11.30 -2.53 -4.22
CA ARG A 35 -12.73 -2.74 -4.39
C ARG A 35 -13.47 -2.08 -3.22
N CYS A 36 -14.39 -1.18 -3.55
CA CYS A 36 -15.15 -0.42 -2.56
C CYS A 36 -16.60 -0.90 -2.48
N LEU A 37 -17.17 -0.80 -1.30
CA LEU A 37 -18.55 -1.14 -1.00
C LEU A 37 -19.38 0.13 -0.78
N LYS A 38 -20.58 0.16 -1.35
CA LYS A 38 -21.60 1.19 -1.10
C LYS A 38 -22.44 0.84 0.13
N SER A 39 -22.68 -0.45 0.35
CA SER A 39 -23.36 -1.00 1.54
C SER A 39 -22.77 -2.39 1.87
N ASP A 40 -23.24 -3.03 2.95
CA ASP A 40 -22.67 -4.31 3.45
C ASP A 40 -22.56 -5.43 2.38
N PHE A 41 -23.41 -5.39 1.34
CA PHE A 41 -23.50 -6.43 0.32
C PHE A 41 -23.55 -5.87 -1.12
N GLU A 42 -23.25 -4.59 -1.31
CA GLU A 42 -23.33 -3.93 -2.62
C GLU A 42 -22.00 -3.25 -2.94
N ASP A 43 -21.40 -3.62 -4.08
CA ASP A 43 -20.24 -2.92 -4.61
C ASP A 43 -20.59 -1.47 -4.94
N ALA A 44 -19.63 -0.59 -4.70
CA ALA A 44 -19.69 0.75 -5.26
C ALA A 44 -19.41 0.70 -6.77
N ALA A 45 -19.98 1.63 -7.54
CA ALA A 45 -19.66 1.81 -8.97
C ALA A 45 -18.27 2.48 -9.20
N TYR A 46 -17.44 2.56 -8.16
CA TYR A 46 -16.13 3.18 -8.16
C TYR A 46 -15.13 2.30 -7.42
N VAL A 47 -13.84 2.56 -7.64
CA VAL A 47 -12.76 1.93 -6.89
C VAL A 47 -11.94 2.99 -6.15
N GLY A 48 -11.42 2.64 -4.98
CA GLY A 48 -10.43 3.46 -4.29
C GLY A 48 -9.07 3.25 -4.94
N CYS A 49 -8.26 4.30 -5.07
CA CYS A 49 -6.91 4.20 -5.63
C CYS A 49 -5.90 4.87 -4.70
N LEU A 50 -4.93 4.09 -4.24
CA LEU A 50 -3.71 4.61 -3.64
C LEU A 50 -2.63 4.72 -4.72
N HIS A 51 -2.19 5.94 -4.99
CA HIS A 51 -1.10 6.22 -5.92
C HIS A 51 0.17 6.56 -5.15
N PHE A 52 1.21 5.78 -5.39
CA PHE A 52 2.53 5.96 -4.82
C PHE A 52 3.48 6.54 -5.87
N GLU A 53 4.13 7.64 -5.52
CA GLU A 53 5.11 8.32 -6.38
C GLU A 53 6.53 8.16 -5.81
N GLY A 54 7.51 8.05 -6.70
CA GLY A 54 8.90 7.82 -6.32
C GLY A 54 9.04 6.50 -5.57
N VAL A 55 8.51 5.43 -6.15
CA VAL A 55 8.58 4.07 -5.62
C VAL A 55 10.01 3.57 -5.77
N TRP A 56 10.58 3.11 -4.66
CA TRP A 56 11.87 2.46 -4.59
C TRP A 56 11.73 0.94 -4.46
N HIS A 57 10.75 0.48 -3.67
CA HIS A 57 10.60 -0.94 -3.40
C HIS A 57 9.14 -1.33 -3.28
N VAL A 58 8.77 -2.48 -3.86
CA VAL A 58 7.47 -3.13 -3.69
C VAL A 58 7.71 -4.61 -3.43
N SER A 59 7.14 -5.15 -2.36
CA SER A 59 7.17 -6.59 -2.09
C SER A 59 5.90 -7.05 -1.39
N SER A 60 5.33 -8.15 -1.87
CA SER A 60 4.17 -8.78 -1.23
C SER A 60 4.62 -9.93 -0.32
N THR A 61 3.97 -10.06 0.83
CA THR A 61 4.18 -11.16 1.76
C THR A 61 2.85 -11.82 2.07
N ARG A 62 2.77 -13.14 1.85
CA ARG A 62 1.62 -13.97 2.19
C ARG A 62 1.84 -14.63 3.56
N PHE A 63 0.77 -14.93 4.27
CA PHE A 63 0.82 -15.75 5.49
C PHE A 63 1.80 -15.27 6.56
N GLN A 64 1.78 -13.97 6.89
CA GLN A 64 2.27 -13.61 8.22
C GLN A 64 1.39 -14.38 9.22
N LYS A 65 2.01 -15.16 10.12
CA LYS A 65 1.30 -16.00 11.12
C LYS A 65 0.31 -15.21 11.99
N LEU A 66 0.37 -13.88 11.90
CA LEU A 66 -0.59 -12.93 12.42
C LEU A 66 -1.12 -12.13 11.21
N ARG A 67 -2.45 -11.98 11.09
CA ARG A 67 -3.11 -11.08 10.12
C ARG A 67 -2.79 -9.59 10.37
N GLY A 68 -1.73 -9.26 11.09
CA GLY A 68 -1.37 -7.89 11.45
C GLY A 68 0.14 -7.72 11.52
N TYR A 69 0.60 -6.52 11.18
CA TYR A 69 1.95 -6.07 11.51
C TYR A 69 2.15 -6.17 13.04
N PRO A 70 3.34 -6.55 13.56
CA PRO A 70 3.53 -6.97 14.96
C PRO A 70 3.11 -5.93 16.02
N TYR A 71 2.99 -4.66 15.64
CA TYR A 71 2.31 -3.66 16.44
C TYR A 71 1.61 -2.63 15.54
N VAL A 72 0.28 -2.64 15.57
CA VAL A 72 -0.59 -1.63 14.93
C VAL A 72 -1.33 -0.91 16.05
N GLU A 73 -1.28 0.41 16.05
CA GLU A 73 -2.09 1.22 16.96
C GLU A 73 -3.58 1.05 16.62
N GLY A 74 -4.41 0.74 17.62
CA GLY A 74 -5.79 0.21 17.52
C GLY A 74 -6.60 0.66 16.30
N THR A 75 -7.30 -0.30 15.67
CA THR A 75 -8.00 -0.06 14.41
C THR A 75 -9.51 -0.30 14.54
N ASP A 76 -10.28 0.77 14.82
CA ASP A 76 -11.74 0.77 14.65
C ASP A 76 -12.14 1.29 13.25
N LEU A 77 -11.16 1.43 12.35
CA LEU A 77 -11.32 2.08 11.04
C LEU A 77 -11.89 1.11 10.01
N MET A 78 -12.90 1.57 9.27
CA MET A 78 -13.53 0.80 8.19
C MET A 78 -12.58 0.51 7.03
N SER A 79 -11.63 1.40 6.75
CA SER A 79 -10.61 1.22 5.71
C SER A 79 -9.39 2.07 5.99
N TYR A 80 -8.22 1.49 5.78
CA TYR A 80 -6.96 2.16 6.03
C TYR A 80 -5.83 1.60 5.15
N TYR A 81 -4.73 2.33 5.11
CA TYR A 81 -3.41 1.80 4.81
C TYR A 81 -2.47 2.15 5.98
N LEU A 82 -1.35 1.46 6.10
CA LEU A 82 -0.43 1.68 7.22
C LEU A 82 0.79 2.48 6.78
N VAL A 83 1.30 3.30 7.70
CA VAL A 83 2.64 3.91 7.61
C VAL A 83 3.52 3.35 8.73
N VAL A 84 4.68 2.80 8.37
CA VAL A 84 5.64 2.25 9.31
C VAL A 84 6.62 3.36 9.72
N GLN A 85 6.57 3.79 10.99
CA GLN A 85 7.38 4.92 11.48
C GLN A 85 8.86 4.54 11.65
N ASN A 86 9.11 3.33 12.14
CA ASN A 86 10.46 2.82 12.40
C ASN A 86 10.75 1.61 11.50
N SER A 87 10.84 1.83 10.19
CA SER A 87 10.92 0.74 9.22
C SER A 87 12.32 0.10 9.15
N SER A 88 12.41 -1.17 9.57
CA SER A 88 13.61 -1.99 9.36
C SER A 88 13.90 -2.21 7.87
N LEU A 89 12.86 -2.35 7.04
CA LEU A 89 12.96 -2.49 5.58
C LEU A 89 13.61 -1.28 4.93
N LEU A 90 13.12 -0.06 5.23
CA LEU A 90 13.68 1.17 4.68
C LEU A 90 15.14 1.36 5.10
N ARG A 91 15.47 1.05 6.35
CA ARG A 91 16.85 1.10 6.84
C ARG A 91 17.74 0.12 6.06
N SER A 92 17.32 -1.14 5.91
CA SER A 92 18.08 -2.15 5.16
C SER A 92 18.30 -1.75 3.69
N LEU A 93 17.27 -1.23 3.02
CA LEU A 93 17.38 -0.71 1.65
C LEU A 93 18.35 0.48 1.58
N THR A 94 18.30 1.38 2.56
CA THR A 94 19.20 2.53 2.69
C THR A 94 20.65 2.10 2.87
N GLU A 95 20.91 1.16 3.78
CA GLU A 95 22.24 0.59 4.02
C GLU A 95 22.79 -0.07 2.75
N THR A 96 21.97 -0.90 2.10
CA THR A 96 22.33 -1.61 0.87
C THR A 96 22.68 -0.64 -0.26
N ARG A 97 21.82 0.36 -0.51
CA ARG A 97 22.06 1.36 -1.56
C ARG A 97 23.27 2.23 -1.27
N THR A 98 23.47 2.62 -0.01
CA THR A 98 24.64 3.41 0.39
C THR A 98 25.94 2.63 0.24
N ALA A 99 25.92 1.32 0.51
CA ALA A 99 27.08 0.45 0.31
C ALA A 99 27.44 0.28 -1.18
N VAL A 100 26.44 0.23 -2.06
CA VAL A 100 26.63 0.06 -3.52
C VAL A 100 26.93 1.38 -4.23
N ASN A 101 26.33 2.49 -3.78
CA ASN A 101 26.47 3.81 -4.37
C ASN A 101 26.43 4.87 -3.26
N CYS A 102 27.59 5.20 -2.69
CA CYS A 102 27.70 6.05 -1.50
C CYS A 102 27.11 7.46 -1.69
N ASP A 103 27.13 7.98 -2.92
CA ASP A 103 26.77 9.36 -3.22
C ASP A 103 25.31 9.49 -3.70
N TRP A 104 24.50 8.44 -3.58
CA TRP A 104 23.13 8.42 -4.09
C TRP A 104 22.26 9.55 -3.54
N GLN A 105 22.52 9.97 -2.31
CA GLN A 105 21.83 11.08 -1.64
C GLN A 105 22.16 12.44 -2.25
N LEU A 106 23.21 12.56 -3.08
CA LEU A 106 23.52 13.81 -3.78
C LEU A 106 22.51 14.12 -4.88
N TYR A 107 22.01 13.10 -5.58
CA TYR A 107 21.09 13.25 -6.70
C TYR A 107 19.65 12.79 -6.40
N ASP A 108 19.43 11.94 -5.39
CA ASP A 108 18.08 11.53 -4.96
C ASP A 108 17.74 12.16 -3.61
N LYS A 109 16.99 13.28 -3.66
CA LYS A 109 16.58 14.05 -2.48
C LYS A 109 15.23 13.62 -1.91
N ARG A 110 14.63 12.54 -2.42
CA ARG A 110 13.30 12.07 -2.00
C ARG A 110 13.35 11.58 -0.55
N ARG A 111 12.29 11.89 0.20
CA ARG A 111 12.10 11.43 1.58
C ARG A 111 11.23 10.19 1.58
N TYR A 112 11.86 9.02 1.51
CA TYR A 112 11.15 7.76 1.48
C TYR A 112 10.49 7.42 2.81
N LYS A 113 9.32 6.81 2.73
CA LYS A 113 8.59 6.20 3.84
C LYS A 113 8.20 4.78 3.46
N HIS A 114 7.97 3.95 4.47
CA HIS A 114 7.47 2.59 4.29
C HIS A 114 5.97 2.58 4.57
N TRP A 115 5.22 2.15 3.56
CA TRP A 115 3.78 1.99 3.56
C TRP A 115 3.43 0.52 3.47
N VAL A 116 2.29 0.14 4.04
CA VAL A 116 1.74 -1.20 3.90
C VAL A 116 0.30 -1.08 3.44
N VAL A 117 -0.03 -1.77 2.35
CA VAL A 117 -1.39 -1.93 1.87
C VAL A 117 -1.82 -3.37 2.16
N GLU A 118 -2.93 -3.50 2.87
CA GLU A 118 -3.54 -4.80 3.16
C GLU A 118 -4.39 -5.23 1.97
N SER A 119 -4.23 -6.48 1.56
CA SER A 119 -5.09 -7.24 0.66
C SER A 119 -5.62 -8.46 1.43
N HIS A 120 -6.65 -9.13 0.91
CA HIS A 120 -7.24 -10.30 1.57
C HIS A 120 -6.22 -11.29 2.19
N ASP A 121 -5.26 -11.78 1.39
CA ASP A 121 -4.25 -12.76 1.84
C ASP A 121 -2.83 -12.18 2.01
N PHE A 122 -2.61 -10.92 1.65
CA PHE A 122 -1.27 -10.37 1.46
C PHE A 122 -1.14 -9.00 2.09
N TYR A 123 0.05 -8.76 2.62
CA TYR A 123 0.54 -7.41 2.86
C TYR A 123 1.49 -7.02 1.75
N THR A 124 1.21 -5.90 1.09
CA THR A 124 2.18 -5.31 0.17
C THR A 124 2.92 -4.20 0.88
N ASN A 125 4.23 -4.37 1.01
CA ASN A 125 5.14 -3.37 1.52
C ASN A 125 5.60 -2.49 0.37
N ILE A 126 5.47 -1.17 0.54
CA ILE A 126 5.89 -0.18 -0.44
C ILE A 126 6.85 0.80 0.24
N VAL A 127 8.01 1.01 -0.35
CA VAL A 127 8.88 2.15 0.00
C VAL A 127 8.76 3.19 -1.09
N ALA A 128 8.16 4.33 -0.76
CA ALA A 128 7.89 5.40 -1.71
C ALA A 128 8.01 6.78 -1.07
N ALA A 129 8.24 7.80 -1.89
CA ALA A 129 8.38 9.18 -1.42
C ALA A 129 7.04 9.80 -0.99
N LYS A 130 5.97 9.46 -1.71
CA LYS A 130 4.65 10.05 -1.51
C LYS A 130 3.56 9.01 -1.78
N VAL A 131 2.43 9.18 -1.10
CA VAL A 131 1.18 8.47 -1.35
C VAL A 131 0.04 9.48 -1.44
N SER A 132 -0.88 9.27 -2.36
CA SER A 132 -2.12 10.00 -2.47
C SER A 132 -3.30 9.04 -2.66
N PHE A 133 -4.49 9.48 -2.24
CA PHE A 133 -5.72 8.71 -2.42
C PHE A 133 -6.64 9.42 -3.40
N SER A 134 -7.31 8.66 -4.26
CA SER A 134 -8.35 9.15 -5.14
C SER A 134 -9.47 8.12 -5.30
N ILE A 135 -10.66 8.60 -5.70
CA ILE A 135 -11.75 7.76 -6.16
C ILE A 135 -11.67 7.71 -7.68
N VAL A 136 -11.68 6.50 -8.23
CA VAL A 136 -11.61 6.24 -9.68
C VAL A 136 -12.96 5.70 -10.15
N GLN A 137 -13.46 6.29 -11.23
CA GLN A 137 -14.75 5.97 -11.87
C GLN A 137 -14.57 5.74 -13.37
N GLY A 138 -15.65 5.37 -14.06
CA GLY A 138 -15.67 5.19 -15.51
C GLY A 138 -14.89 3.96 -15.96
N GLU A 139 -14.27 4.05 -17.13
CA GLU A 139 -13.64 2.91 -17.82
C GLU A 139 -12.63 2.18 -16.95
N LYS A 140 -11.78 2.92 -16.22
CA LYS A 140 -10.76 2.30 -15.37
C LYS A 140 -11.37 1.47 -14.22
N ALA A 141 -12.44 1.97 -13.60
CA ALA A 141 -13.14 1.22 -12.56
C ALA A 141 -13.76 -0.06 -13.12
N VAL A 142 -14.40 0.04 -14.31
CA VAL A 142 -14.97 -1.13 -15.02
C VAL A 142 -13.89 -2.18 -15.29
N GLN A 143 -12.74 -1.77 -15.83
CA GLN A 143 -11.61 -2.67 -16.08
C GLN A 143 -11.14 -3.39 -14.79
N CYS A 144 -11.07 -2.68 -13.66
CA CYS A 144 -10.73 -3.30 -12.38
C CYS A 144 -11.75 -4.37 -11.96
N PHE A 145 -13.05 -4.08 -12.07
CA PHE A 145 -14.12 -5.05 -11.77
C PHE A 145 -14.07 -6.27 -12.68
N GLU A 146 -13.82 -6.09 -13.98
CA GLU A 146 -13.65 -7.20 -14.91
C GLU A 146 -12.46 -8.09 -14.56
N ILE A 147 -11.35 -7.51 -14.07
CA ILE A 147 -10.19 -8.30 -13.61
C ILE A 147 -10.56 -9.09 -12.35
N TRP A 148 -11.19 -8.46 -11.36
CA TRP A 148 -11.59 -9.15 -10.13
C TRP A 148 -12.57 -10.30 -10.38
N ASN A 149 -13.53 -10.13 -11.30
CA ASN A 149 -14.54 -11.15 -11.58
C ASN A 149 -14.01 -12.34 -12.41
N LYS A 150 -12.77 -12.28 -12.89
CA LYS A 150 -12.10 -13.38 -13.61
C LYS A 150 -11.27 -14.30 -12.69
N VAL A 151 -11.02 -13.88 -11.45
CA VAL A 151 -10.19 -14.57 -10.46
C VAL A 151 -11.08 -15.26 -9.44
#